data_AF-A0A356R8J6-F1
#
_entry.id   AF-A0A356R8J6-F1
#
_cell.length_a   1.000
_cell.length_b   1.000
_cell.length_c   1.000
_cell.angle_alpha   90.00
_cell.angle_beta   90.00
_cell.angle_gamma   90.00
#
_symmetry.space_group_name_H-M   'P 1'
#
loop_
_entity.id
_entity.type
_entity.pdbx_description
1 polymer ?
#
loop_
_entity_poly.entity_id
_entity_poly.type
_entity_poly.pdbx_seq_one_letter_code
_entity_poly.pdbx_strand_id
1 'polypeptide(L)'
;MSLFQHILVPVDGSKHAVEALKFGLELAKLTEAQIHVLHVIDTASVSQISRLFGKSQAHIQEELRERAMGILVDANTVAREANIEITTHMEEGVPYEAVVDHAQHHGVDLIVIGRVGTRGPRRILIGSITERVIETAPCHVLVIR
;
A
#
# COMPACT_ATOMS: atom_id res chain seq x y z
N MET A 1 7.34 24.35 -11.10
CA MET A 1 7.60 22.98 -10.60
C MET A 1 6.41 22.62 -9.74
N SER A 2 5.69 21.53 -10.04
CA SER A 2 4.61 21.07 -9.17
C SER A 2 5.23 20.41 -7.93
N LEU A 3 4.53 20.47 -6.79
CA LEU A 3 5.06 20.09 -5.48
C LEU A 3 5.41 18.58 -5.39
N PHE A 4 4.66 17.74 -6.10
CA PHE A 4 4.84 16.28 -6.19
C PHE A 4 4.60 15.82 -7.63
N GLN A 5 5.47 14.95 -8.14
CA GLN A 5 5.43 14.37 -9.48
C GLN A 5 5.06 12.88 -9.45
N HIS A 6 5.45 12.15 -8.40
CA HIS A 6 5.29 10.71 -8.30
C HIS A 6 4.79 10.33 -6.90
N ILE A 7 3.51 9.95 -6.83
CA ILE A 7 2.83 9.60 -5.59
C ILE A 7 2.73 8.07 -5.47
N LEU A 8 3.12 7.52 -4.32
CA LEU A 8 2.90 6.11 -3.98
C LEU A 8 1.82 5.98 -2.92
N VAL A 9 0.85 5.09 -3.17
CA VAL A 9 -0.18 4.71 -2.20
C VAL A 9 -0.09 3.21 -1.91
N PRO A 10 0.49 2.82 -0.76
CA PRO A 10 0.44 1.44 -0.29
C PRO A 10 -0.99 1.08 0.15
N VAL A 11 -1.52 -0.05 -0.32
CA VAL A 11 -2.87 -0.53 0.02
C VAL A 11 -2.85 -1.96 0.54
N ASP A 12 -3.68 -2.23 1.55
CA ASP A 12 -3.80 -3.57 2.18
C ASP A 12 -5.25 -4.06 2.30
N GLY A 13 -6.19 -3.36 1.64
CA GLY A 13 -7.63 -3.61 1.73
C GLY A 13 -8.28 -3.10 3.02
N SER A 14 -7.55 -2.38 3.88
CA SER A 14 -8.15 -1.71 5.04
C SER A 14 -8.90 -0.43 4.63
N LYS A 15 -9.82 0.01 5.49
CA LYS A 15 -10.54 1.28 5.30
C LYS A 15 -9.58 2.47 5.22
N HIS A 16 -8.56 2.53 6.08
CA HIS A 16 -7.60 3.63 6.06
C HIS A 16 -6.74 3.64 4.79
N ALA A 17 -6.42 2.47 4.22
CA ALA A 17 -5.75 2.40 2.93
C ALA A 17 -6.63 2.93 1.78
N VAL A 18 -7.94 2.65 1.80
CA VAL A 18 -8.89 3.19 0.82
C VAL A 18 -9.02 4.71 0.95
N GLU A 19 -9.10 5.23 2.17
CA GLU A 19 -9.13 6.69 2.39
C GLU A 19 -7.80 7.34 1.96
N ALA A 20 -6.67 6.68 2.19
CA ALA A 20 -5.36 7.13 1.69
C ALA A 20 -5.32 7.17 0.16
N LEU A 21 -5.88 6.16 -0.52
CA LEU A 21 -6.01 6.15 -1.97
C LEU A 21 -6.85 7.31 -2.48
N LYS A 22 -8.05 7.53 -1.93
CA LYS A 22 -8.90 8.65 -2.33
C LYS A 22 -8.18 10.00 -2.18
N PHE A 23 -7.50 10.21 -1.06
CA PHE A 23 -6.73 11.43 -0.84
C PHE A 23 -5.54 11.56 -1.80
N GLY A 24 -4.81 10.47 -2.05
CA GLY A 24 -3.71 10.42 -3.01
C GLY A 24 -4.17 10.74 -4.44
N LEU A 25 -5.35 10.26 -4.84
CA LEU A 25 -5.97 10.57 -6.11
C LEU A 25 -6.32 12.07 -6.23
N GLU A 26 -6.92 12.66 -5.19
CA GLU A 26 -7.21 14.10 -5.17
C GLU A 26 -5.93 14.93 -5.29
N LEU A 27 -4.87 14.56 -4.57
CA LEU A 27 -3.57 15.20 -4.68
C LEU A 27 -2.99 15.05 -6.10
N ALA A 28 -2.99 13.85 -6.66
CA ALA A 28 -2.49 13.60 -8.01
C ALA A 28 -3.20 14.46 -9.04
N LYS A 29 -4.52 14.64 -8.93
CA LYS A 29 -5.30 15.53 -9.79
C LYS A 29 -4.90 17.00 -9.64
N LEU A 30 -4.60 17.47 -8.43
CA LEU A 30 -4.21 18.85 -8.17
C LEU A 30 -2.77 19.15 -8.60
N THR A 31 -1.88 18.16 -8.58
CA THR A 31 -0.46 18.32 -8.89
C THR A 31 -0.06 17.77 -10.27
N GLU A 32 -1.00 17.17 -10.99
CA GLU A 32 -0.78 16.40 -12.22
C GLU A 32 0.25 15.27 -12.05
N ALA A 33 0.34 14.72 -10.84
CA ALA A 33 1.29 13.67 -10.51
C ALA A 33 0.86 12.30 -11.06
N GLN A 34 1.85 11.48 -11.40
CA GLN A 34 1.63 10.05 -11.61
C GLN A 34 1.40 9.36 -10.27
N ILE A 35 0.48 8.40 -10.24
CA ILE A 35 0.16 7.67 -9.01
C ILE A 35 0.39 6.17 -9.18
N HIS A 36 1.17 5.63 -8.24
CA HIS A 36 1.50 4.23 -8.09
C HIS A 36 0.67 3.69 -6.92
N VAL A 37 0.00 2.56 -7.11
CA VAL A 37 -0.72 1.86 -6.04
C VAL A 37 -0.03 0.52 -5.83
N LEU A 38 0.45 0.27 -4.62
CA LEU A 38 1.24 -0.91 -4.30
C LEU A 38 0.53 -1.78 -3.27
N HIS A 39 0.36 -3.06 -3.59
CA HIS A 39 0.03 -4.08 -2.60
C HIS A 39 1.22 -5.00 -2.38
N VAL A 40 1.53 -5.30 -1.11
CA VAL A 40 2.62 -6.20 -0.74
C VAL A 40 2.06 -7.45 -0.05
N ILE A 41 2.35 -8.61 -0.63
CA ILE A 41 2.08 -9.90 -0.02
C ILE A 41 3.17 -10.19 1.01
N ASP A 42 2.76 -10.20 2.29
CA ASP A 42 3.66 -10.45 3.41
C ASP A 42 4.09 -11.92 3.48
N THR A 43 5.29 -12.22 3.00
CA THR A 43 5.87 -13.57 2.95
C THR A 43 6.25 -14.09 4.34
N ALA A 44 6.57 -13.21 5.30
CA ALA A 44 6.83 -13.60 6.68
C ALA A 44 5.55 -14.18 7.32
N SER A 45 4.40 -13.54 7.06
CA SER A 45 3.10 -14.04 7.48
C SER A 45 2.76 -15.41 6.87
N VAL A 46 3.07 -15.64 5.58
CA VAL A 46 2.85 -16.94 4.91
C VAL A 46 3.55 -18.07 5.66
N SER A 47 4.83 -17.87 5.98
CA SER A 47 5.65 -18.86 6.67
C SER A 47 5.10 -19.23 8.05
N GLN A 48 4.60 -18.23 8.80
CA GLN A 48 4.03 -18.42 10.13
C GLN A 48 2.69 -19.17 10.06
N ILE A 49 1.81 -18.78 9.13
CA ILE A 49 0.50 -19.43 8.95
C ILE A 49 0.68 -20.91 8.57
N SER A 50 1.60 -21.20 7.64
CA SER A 50 1.89 -22.59 7.25
C SER A 50 2.34 -23.44 8.44
N ARG A 51 3.25 -22.92 9.28
CA ARG A 51 3.74 -23.60 10.48
C ARG A 51 2.65 -23.82 11.52
N LEU A 52 1.77 -22.83 11.73
CA LEU A 52 0.74 -22.89 12.78
C LEU A 52 -0.45 -23.76 12.40
N PHE A 53 -0.86 -23.74 11.13
CA PHE A 53 -2.11 -24.37 10.68
C PHE A 53 -1.89 -25.62 9.82
N GLY A 54 -0.64 -26.04 9.60
CA GLY A 54 -0.31 -27.21 8.78
C GLY A 54 -0.73 -27.09 7.31
N LYS A 55 -1.02 -25.88 6.84
CA LYS A 55 -1.39 -25.59 5.45
C LYS A 55 -0.14 -25.59 4.56
N SER A 56 -0.29 -26.08 3.32
CA SER A 56 0.73 -25.94 2.28
C SER A 56 1.03 -24.46 2.04
N GLN A 57 2.32 -24.09 2.01
CA GLN A 57 2.75 -22.73 1.70
C GLN A 57 2.25 -22.27 0.34
N ALA A 58 2.25 -23.18 -0.65
CA ALA A 58 1.77 -22.88 -1.99
C ALA A 58 0.28 -22.49 -2.00
N HIS A 59 -0.56 -23.19 -1.22
CA HIS A 59 -1.98 -22.85 -1.12
C HIS A 59 -2.21 -21.51 -0.41
N ILE A 60 -1.46 -21.22 0.67
CA ILE A 60 -1.58 -19.92 1.36
C ILE A 60 -1.15 -18.78 0.43
N GLN A 61 -0.06 -18.97 -0.32
CA GLN A 61 0.45 -17.96 -1.24
C GLN A 61 -0.56 -17.69 -2.36
N GLU A 62 -1.22 -18.72 -2.89
CA GLU A 62 -2.28 -18.56 -3.88
C GLU A 62 -3.49 -17.80 -3.30
N GLU A 63 -3.99 -18.19 -2.11
CA GLU A 63 -5.08 -17.47 -1.42
C GLU A 63 -4.74 -15.98 -1.21
N LEU A 64 -3.48 -15.65 -0.88
CA LEU A 64 -3.04 -14.27 -0.71
C LEU A 64 -2.91 -13.53 -2.04
N ARG A 65 -2.47 -14.18 -3.11
CA ARG A 65 -2.43 -13.58 -4.46
C ARG A 65 -3.82 -13.28 -4.98
N GLU A 66 -4.78 -14.19 -4.81
CA GLU A 66 -6.18 -13.94 -5.15
C GLU A 66 -6.74 -12.73 -4.40
N ARG A 67 -6.46 -12.65 -3.09
CA ARG A 67 -6.86 -11.50 -2.28
C ARG A 67 -6.16 -10.21 -2.72
N ALA A 68 -4.88 -10.26 -3.05
CA ALA A 68 -4.11 -9.12 -3.54
C ALA A 68 -4.69 -8.58 -4.85
N MET A 69 -5.04 -9.47 -5.79
CA MET A 69 -5.73 -9.10 -7.02
C MET A 69 -7.05 -8.40 -6.74
N GLY A 70 -7.86 -8.91 -5.81
CA GLY A 70 -9.09 -8.25 -5.38
C GLY A 70 -8.86 -6.82 -4.87
N ILE A 71 -7.86 -6.63 -4.01
CA ILE A 71 -7.52 -5.30 -3.47
C ILE A 71 -7.10 -4.32 -4.58
N LEU A 72 -6.32 -4.78 -5.57
CA LEU A 72 -5.89 -3.92 -6.69
C LEU A 72 -7.02 -3.64 -7.68
N VAL A 73 -7.96 -4.57 -7.85
CA VAL A 73 -9.20 -4.33 -8.63
C VAL A 73 -10.08 -3.28 -7.96
N ASP A 74 -10.23 -3.35 -6.64
CA ASP A 74 -10.96 -2.35 -5.87
C ASP A 74 -10.29 -0.96 -5.99
N ALA A 75 -8.96 -0.91 -5.90
CA ALA A 75 -8.21 0.34 -6.08
C ALA A 75 -8.42 0.96 -7.47
N ASN A 76 -8.36 0.14 -8.54
CA ASN A 76 -8.67 0.59 -9.89
C ASN A 76 -10.12 1.10 -10.03
N THR A 77 -11.07 0.46 -9.34
CA THR A 77 -12.47 0.90 -9.35
C THR A 77 -12.62 2.27 -8.72
N VAL A 78 -12.01 2.50 -7.55
CA VAL A 78 -11.99 3.81 -6.87
C VAL A 78 -11.36 4.88 -7.76
N ALA A 79 -10.24 4.58 -8.42
CA ALA A 79 -9.57 5.52 -9.31
C ALA A 79 -10.39 5.85 -10.56
N ARG A 80 -11.04 4.84 -11.16
CA ARG A 80 -11.95 5.03 -12.31
C ARG A 80 -13.11 5.95 -11.96
N GLU A 81 -13.71 5.79 -10.77
CA GLU A 81 -14.78 6.68 -10.28
C GLU A 81 -14.30 8.13 -10.14
N ALA A 82 -13.02 8.33 -9.79
CA ALA A 82 -12.39 9.64 -9.74
C ALA A 82 -11.91 10.18 -11.10
N ASN A 83 -12.02 9.39 -12.18
CA ASN A 83 -11.47 9.67 -13.51
C ASN A 83 -9.96 9.94 -13.51
N ILE A 84 -9.20 9.12 -12.78
CA ILE A 84 -7.74 9.22 -12.69
C ILE A 84 -7.13 7.87 -13.05
N GLU A 85 -6.10 7.89 -13.88
CA GLU A 85 -5.31 6.69 -14.20
C GLU A 85 -4.30 6.40 -13.09
N ILE A 86 -4.16 5.11 -12.76
CA ILE A 86 -3.21 4.63 -11.75
C ILE A 86 -2.36 3.51 -12.33
N THR A 87 -1.13 3.36 -11.84
CA THR A 87 -0.32 2.17 -12.09
C THR A 87 -0.33 1.28 -10.86
N THR A 88 -0.84 0.04 -10.98
CA THR A 88 -0.89 -0.90 -9.86
C THR A 88 0.30 -1.85 -9.85
N HIS A 89 0.82 -2.14 -8.67
CA HIS A 89 1.96 -3.01 -8.42
C HIS A 89 1.59 -4.06 -7.36
N MET A 90 2.03 -5.30 -7.58
CA MET A 90 1.94 -6.37 -6.61
C MET A 90 3.36 -6.90 -6.36
N GLU A 91 3.80 -6.80 -5.12
CA GLU A 91 5.13 -7.26 -4.69
C GLU A 91 5.01 -8.28 -3.57
N GLU A 92 6.07 -9.06 -3.36
CA GLU A 92 6.15 -10.05 -2.28
C GLU A 92 7.35 -9.72 -1.39
N GLY A 93 7.16 -9.72 -0.07
CA GLY A 93 8.25 -9.40 0.85
C GLY A 93 7.78 -8.85 2.19
N VAL A 94 8.66 -8.09 2.85
CA VAL A 94 8.34 -7.37 4.07
C VAL A 94 7.66 -6.04 3.69
N PRO A 95 6.41 -5.76 4.13
CA PRO A 95 5.63 -4.66 3.57
C PRO A 95 6.28 -3.27 3.62
N TYR A 96 6.91 -2.89 4.73
CA TYR A 96 7.53 -1.56 4.82
C TYR A 96 8.79 -1.45 3.95
N GLU A 97 9.56 -2.53 3.82
CA GLU A 97 10.78 -2.57 2.99
C GLU A 97 10.40 -2.44 1.53
N ALA A 98 9.43 -3.23 1.06
CA ALA A 98 8.92 -3.15 -0.30
C ALA A 98 8.37 -1.74 -0.64
N VAL A 99 7.65 -1.09 0.28
CA VAL A 99 7.18 0.29 0.07
C VAL A 99 8.34 1.28 -0.09
N VAL A 100 9.36 1.18 0.76
CA VAL A 100 10.53 2.07 0.74
C VAL A 100 11.37 1.84 -0.52
N ASP A 101 11.62 0.58 -0.85
CA ASP A 101 12.36 0.17 -2.04
C ASP A 101 11.61 0.59 -3.30
N HIS A 102 10.29 0.38 -3.36
CA HIS A 102 9.47 0.83 -4.50
C HIS A 102 9.58 2.34 -4.69
N ALA A 103 9.48 3.10 -3.59
CA ALA A 103 9.59 4.55 -3.62
C ALA A 103 10.96 5.00 -4.17
N GLN A 104 12.04 4.36 -3.73
CA GLN A 104 13.39 4.65 -4.20
C GLN A 104 13.60 4.31 -5.68
N HIS A 105 13.14 3.13 -6.12
CA HIS A 105 13.34 2.68 -7.50
C HIS A 105 12.52 3.47 -8.53
N HIS A 106 11.36 3.99 -8.15
CA HIS A 106 10.45 4.71 -9.05
C HIS A 106 10.54 6.23 -8.91
N GLY A 107 11.46 6.76 -8.12
CA GLY A 107 11.61 8.20 -7.92
C GLY A 107 10.37 8.86 -7.30
N VAL A 108 9.67 8.12 -6.42
CA VAL A 108 8.50 8.62 -5.70
C VAL A 108 8.93 9.75 -4.77
N ASP A 109 8.23 10.87 -4.84
CA ASP A 109 8.49 12.06 -4.02
C ASP A 109 7.45 12.26 -2.90
N LEU A 110 6.36 11.50 -2.91
CA LEU A 110 5.38 11.44 -1.83
C LEU A 110 4.80 10.03 -1.63
N ILE A 111 4.84 9.52 -0.40
CA ILE A 111 4.07 8.34 0.03
C ILE A 111 2.82 8.79 0.76
N VAL A 112 1.63 8.44 0.26
CA VAL A 112 0.35 8.65 0.94
C VAL A 112 -0.11 7.32 1.51
N ILE A 113 -0.10 7.20 2.84
CA ILE A 113 -0.29 5.92 3.53
C ILE A 113 -1.41 6.01 4.57
N GLY A 114 -2.19 4.93 4.66
CA GLY A 114 -3.19 4.78 5.72
C GLY A 114 -2.51 4.69 7.10
N ARG A 115 -3.14 5.31 8.10
CA ARG A 115 -2.64 5.32 9.48
C ARG A 115 -2.54 3.93 10.10
N VAL A 116 -3.48 3.04 9.80
CA VAL A 116 -3.56 1.68 10.36
C VAL A 116 -4.07 0.70 9.31
N GLY A 117 -3.36 -0.41 9.15
CA GLY A 117 -3.78 -1.50 8.25
C GLY A 117 -4.84 -2.43 8.84
N THR A 118 -5.02 -3.58 8.20
CA THR A 118 -6.03 -4.61 8.52
C THR A 118 -5.84 -5.31 9.87
N ARG A 119 -4.63 -5.26 10.46
CA ARG A 119 -4.24 -6.07 11.63
C ARG A 119 -4.05 -5.25 12.92
N GLY A 120 -4.35 -3.96 12.90
CA GLY A 120 -4.15 -3.08 14.06
C GLY A 120 -5.17 -3.34 15.19
N PRO A 121 -4.77 -3.29 16.47
CA PRO A 121 -5.72 -3.33 17.58
C PRO A 121 -6.62 -2.08 17.58
N ARG A 122 -7.85 -2.20 18.09
CA ARG A 122 -8.89 -1.14 18.05
C ARG A 122 -8.47 0.23 18.61
N ARG A 123 -7.42 0.31 19.43
CA ARG A 123 -6.95 1.54 20.09
C ARG A 123 -5.59 2.03 19.56
N ILE A 124 -5.07 1.46 18.48
CA ILE A 124 -3.74 1.83 18.01
C ILE A 124 -3.74 3.20 17.35
N LEU A 125 -2.71 3.99 17.66
CA LEU A 125 -2.59 5.33 17.09
C LEU A 125 -1.90 5.33 15.73
N ILE A 126 -0.92 4.48 15.46
CA ILE A 126 -0.24 4.33 14.17
C ILE A 126 0.11 2.85 14.02
N GLY A 127 -0.12 2.27 12.85
CA GLY A 127 0.25 0.87 12.58
C GLY A 127 1.77 0.71 12.42
N SER A 128 2.30 -0.47 12.75
CA SER A 128 3.75 -0.74 12.71
C SER A 128 4.37 -0.55 11.32
N ILE A 129 3.64 -0.86 10.25
CA ILE A 129 4.12 -0.64 8.88
C ILE A 129 4.23 0.87 8.61
N THR A 130 3.18 1.63 8.92
CA THR A 130 3.17 3.08 8.77
C THR A 130 4.28 3.76 9.57
N GLU A 131 4.49 3.33 10.81
CA GLU A 131 5.58 3.82 11.67
C GLU A 131 6.95 3.60 11.02
N ARG A 132 7.24 2.39 10.52
CA ARG A 132 8.50 2.09 9.85
C ARG A 132 8.67 2.89 8.55
N VAL A 133 7.62 3.03 7.75
CA VAL A 133 7.67 3.85 6.54
C VAL A 133 8.00 5.32 6.87
N ILE A 134 7.41 5.89 7.93
CA ILE A 134 7.74 7.25 8.38
C ILE A 134 9.23 7.37 8.76
N GLU A 135 9.79 6.34 9.40
CA GLU A 135 11.18 6.33 9.85
C GLU A 135 12.18 6.19 8.69
N THR A 136 11.84 5.43 7.64
CA THR A 136 12.82 5.00 6.63
C THR A 136 12.55 5.49 5.21
N ALA A 137 11.43 6.16 4.94
CA ALA A 137 11.10 6.62 3.59
C ALA A 137 12.16 7.59 3.02
N PRO A 138 12.51 7.48 1.73
CA PRO A 138 13.46 8.39 1.09
C PRO A 138 12.84 9.75 0.73
N CYS A 139 11.53 9.91 0.94
CA CYS A 139 10.74 11.06 0.52
C CYS A 139 9.67 11.45 1.54
N HIS A 140 8.81 12.41 1.19
CA HIS A 140 7.76 12.88 2.10
C HIS A 140 6.72 11.78 2.36
N VAL A 141 6.21 11.73 3.59
CA VAL A 141 5.16 10.78 4.00
C VAL A 141 3.95 11.55 4.51
N LEU A 142 2.79 11.29 3.92
CA LEU A 142 1.51 11.81 4.35
C LEU A 142 0.64 10.68 4.92
N VAL A 143 0.28 10.80 6.19
CA VAL A 143 -0.50 9.79 6.90
C VAL A 143 -1.97 10.18 6.97
N ILE A 144 -2.83 9.34 6.39
CA ILE A 144 -4.28 9.58 6.33
C ILE A 144 -5.01 8.82 7.44
N ARG A 145 -5.87 9.52 8.18
CA ARG A 145 -6.53 9.04 9.41
C ARG A 145 -7.81 8.27 9.19
#